data_AF-A0A1D3JV70-F1
#
_entry.id   AF-A0A1D3JV70-F1
#
_cell.length_a   1.000
_cell.length_b   1.000
_cell.length_c   1.000
_cell.angle_alpha   90.00
_cell.angle_beta   90.00
_cell.angle_gamma   90.00
#
_symmetry.space_group_name_H-M   'P 1'
#
loop_
_entity.id
_entity.type
_entity.pdbx_description
1 polymer ?
#
loop_
_entity_poly.entity_id
_entity_poly.type
_entity_poly.pdbx_seq_one_letter_code
_entity_poly.pdbx_strand_id
1 'polypeptide(L)'
;MNITIPNYEILNFETESLIISDMGVSKVHSQPLLKALRQLKLSSVMTKDDVDEVLSENGLEANSAFEFLKGIIPFGAVEELYFEKTVVVHSLGRKGFFEDVFRQEFSGALEFKEFSSDVVESVRGGRCFVVLICYGYEYNSIKKLHFDLAKASPQSAISVCWPMGGFFLYRTAIYCRNRKPLPFLHR
;
A
#
# COMPACT_ATOMS: atom_id res chain seq x y z
N MET A 1 19.48 6.33 -1.04
CA MET A 1 18.15 6.09 -0.43
C MET A 1 17.14 5.96 -1.55
N ASN A 2 16.29 4.93 -1.54
CA ASN A 2 15.22 4.81 -2.55
C ASN A 2 14.03 5.68 -2.14
N ILE A 3 13.51 6.43 -3.10
CA ILE A 3 12.45 7.41 -2.96
C ILE A 3 11.29 6.96 -3.86
N THR A 4 10.10 6.88 -3.28
CA THR A 4 8.86 6.71 -4.02
C THR A 4 8.43 8.06 -4.56
N ILE A 5 8.25 8.15 -5.88
CA ILE A 5 7.69 9.32 -6.53
C ILE A 5 6.17 9.23 -6.43
N PRO A 6 5.50 10.09 -5.65
CA PRO A 6 4.04 10.03 -5.50
C PRO A 6 3.34 10.49 -6.78
N ASN A 7 2.05 10.21 -6.89
CA ASN A 7 1.24 10.75 -7.98
C ASN A 7 1.02 12.25 -7.80
N TYR A 8 1.31 13.03 -8.83
CA TYR A 8 0.97 14.46 -8.93
C TYR A 8 0.64 14.83 -10.37
N GLU A 9 -0.16 15.89 -10.53
CA GLU A 9 -0.56 16.41 -11.84
C GLU A 9 0.09 17.76 -12.12
N ILE A 10 0.45 17.96 -13.39
CA ILE A 10 0.99 19.23 -13.88
C ILE A 10 -0.01 19.82 -14.86
N LEU A 11 -0.68 20.90 -14.47
CA LEU A 11 -1.57 21.65 -15.35
C LEU A 11 -0.78 22.83 -15.94
N ASN A 12 -0.78 22.97 -17.27
CA ASN A 12 -0.10 24.06 -17.95
C ASN A 12 -1.14 25.09 -18.38
N PHE A 13 -1.05 26.31 -17.85
CA PHE A 13 -1.80 27.47 -18.31
C PHE A 13 -0.88 28.40 -19.10
N GLU A 14 -1.46 29.37 -19.81
CA GLU A 14 -0.71 30.30 -20.66
C GLU A 14 0.34 31.12 -19.89
N THR A 15 0.06 31.45 -18.63
CA THR A 15 0.90 32.32 -17.79
C THR A 15 1.62 31.58 -16.65
N GLU A 16 1.11 30.41 -16.24
CA GLU A 16 1.66 29.66 -15.12
C GLU A 16 1.38 28.16 -15.24
N SER A 17 2.22 27.34 -14.60
CA SER A 17 1.93 25.91 -14.41
C SER A 17 1.57 25.65 -12.96
N LEU A 18 0.57 24.81 -12.74
CA LEU A 18 0.15 24.36 -11.42
C LEU A 18 0.57 22.91 -11.21
N ILE A 19 1.13 22.62 -10.04
CA ILE A 19 1.37 21.28 -9.55
C ILE A 19 0.28 20.97 -8.53
N ILE A 20 -0.42 19.87 -8.74
CA ILE A 20 -1.45 19.35 -7.82
C ILE A 20 -0.92 18.05 -7.24
N SER A 21 -0.72 18.02 -5.92
CA SER A 21 -0.30 16.84 -5.16
C SER A 21 -1.15 16.69 -3.90
N ASP A 22 -0.94 15.61 -3.14
CA ASP A 22 -1.58 15.43 -1.83
C ASP A 22 -1.20 16.51 -0.80
N MET A 23 -0.12 17.27 -1.05
CA MET A 23 0.28 18.42 -0.23
C MET A 23 -0.49 19.70 -0.59
N GLY A 24 -1.21 19.71 -1.72
CA GLY A 24 -2.01 20.84 -2.19
C GLY A 24 -1.63 21.31 -3.60
N VAL A 25 -1.91 22.59 -3.87
CA VAL A 25 -1.68 23.22 -5.17
C VAL A 25 -0.53 24.21 -5.08
N SER A 26 0.48 24.04 -5.93
CA SER A 26 1.68 24.89 -5.99
C SER A 26 1.86 25.50 -7.37
N LYS A 27 2.15 26.81 -7.42
CA LYS A 27 2.45 27.53 -8.65
C LYS A 27 3.92 27.40 -9.00
N VAL A 28 4.24 27.02 -10.24
CA VAL A 28 5.61 26.92 -10.73
C VAL A 28 5.75 27.66 -12.05
N HIS A 29 6.68 28.62 -12.08
CA HIS A 29 7.04 29.39 -13.27
C HIS A 29 8.37 28.91 -13.89
N SER A 30 9.14 28.11 -13.17
CA SER A 30 10.45 27.61 -13.61
C SER A 30 10.30 26.50 -14.66
N GLN A 31 10.65 26.80 -15.91
CA GLN A 31 10.66 25.80 -16.99
C GLN A 31 11.64 24.64 -16.76
N PRO A 32 12.87 24.87 -16.25
CA PRO A 32 13.76 23.79 -15.81
C PRO A 32 13.11 22.83 -14.81
N LEU A 33 12.41 23.38 -13.81
CA LEU A 33 11.73 22.57 -12.79
C LEU A 33 10.56 21.77 -13.37
N LEU A 34 9.78 22.36 -14.27
CA LEU A 34 8.69 21.66 -14.96
C LEU A 34 9.18 20.51 -15.84
N LYS A 35 10.34 20.67 -16.49
CA LYS A 35 10.96 19.59 -17.26
C LYS A 35 11.44 18.46 -16.36
N ALA A 36 12.15 18.79 -15.28
CA ALA A 36 12.59 17.81 -14.29
C ALA A 36 11.40 17.03 -13.71
N LEU A 37 10.33 17.71 -13.32
CA LEU A 37 9.10 17.06 -12.82
C LEU A 37 8.46 16.12 -13.85
N ARG A 38 8.40 16.51 -15.12
CA ARG A 38 7.88 15.61 -16.17
C ARG A 38 8.74 14.34 -16.32
N GLN A 39 10.06 14.46 -16.16
CA GLN A 39 10.96 13.30 -16.17
C GLN A 39 10.79 12.43 -14.93
N LEU A 40 10.71 13.03 -13.73
CA LEU A 40 10.47 12.30 -12.49
C LEU A 40 9.14 11.52 -12.53
N LYS A 41 8.10 12.03 -13.21
CA LYS A 41 6.80 11.35 -13.38
C LYS A 41 6.89 10.06 -14.21
N LEU A 42 7.98 9.82 -14.95
CA LEU A 42 8.17 8.60 -15.75
C LEU A 42 8.52 7.37 -14.90
N SER A 43 8.94 7.58 -13.65
CA SER A 43 9.37 6.51 -12.74
C SER A 43 8.60 6.60 -11.42
N SER A 44 8.10 5.47 -10.93
CA SER A 44 7.42 5.40 -9.64
C SER A 44 8.39 5.30 -8.45
N VAL A 45 9.61 4.83 -8.69
CA VAL A 45 10.67 4.64 -7.70
C VAL A 45 12.01 5.07 -8.30
N MET A 46 12.78 5.86 -7.56
CA MET A 46 14.12 6.33 -7.96
C MET A 46 15.03 6.41 -6.73
N THR A 47 16.34 6.31 -6.90
CA THR A 47 17.27 6.66 -5.82
C THR A 47 17.38 8.17 -5.67
N LYS A 48 17.84 8.64 -4.51
CA LYS A 48 18.20 10.06 -4.31
C LYS A 48 19.20 10.55 -5.37
N ASP A 49 20.17 9.70 -5.72
CA ASP A 49 21.21 10.04 -6.68
C ASP A 49 20.61 10.18 -8.10
N ASP A 50 19.67 9.30 -8.49
CA ASP A 50 18.95 9.42 -9.76
C ASP A 50 18.10 10.70 -9.82
N VAL A 51 17.46 11.08 -8.69
CA VAL A 51 16.70 12.34 -8.62
C VAL A 51 17.63 13.54 -8.77
N ASP A 52 18.82 13.50 -8.15
CA ASP A 52 19.80 14.57 -8.24
C ASP A 52 20.41 14.70 -9.63
N GLU A 53 20.60 13.58 -10.33
CA GLU A 53 20.99 13.55 -11.73
C GLU A 53 19.91 14.23 -12.59
N VAL A 54 18.64 13.84 -12.48
CA VAL A 54 17.54 14.48 -13.22
C VAL A 54 17.46 15.99 -12.95
N LEU A 55 17.63 16.42 -11.70
CA LEU A 55 17.64 17.85 -11.37
C LEU A 55 18.82 18.58 -12.01
N SER A 56 20.01 17.98 -11.94
CA SER A 56 21.25 18.55 -12.49
C SER A 56 21.24 18.62 -14.02
N GLU A 57 20.70 17.60 -14.70
CA GLU A 57 20.53 17.56 -16.16
C GLU A 57 19.64 18.70 -16.67
N ASN A 58 18.68 19.13 -15.85
CA ASN A 58 17.83 20.28 -16.16
C ASN A 58 18.43 21.62 -15.74
N GLY A 59 19.68 21.65 -15.24
CA GLY A 59 20.38 22.85 -14.82
C GLY A 59 19.92 23.42 -13.48
N LEU A 60 19.34 22.59 -12.62
CA LEU A 60 18.97 22.96 -11.25
C LEU A 60 20.10 22.58 -10.28
N GLU A 61 20.27 23.36 -9.22
CA GLU A 61 21.12 22.95 -8.09
C GLU A 61 20.38 21.86 -7.31
N ALA A 62 20.93 20.64 -7.35
CA ALA A 62 20.24 19.44 -6.90
C ALA A 62 19.74 19.52 -5.45
N ASN A 63 20.55 20.04 -4.52
CA ASN A 63 20.14 20.08 -3.11
C ASN A 63 19.00 21.08 -2.86
N SER A 64 19.13 22.31 -3.35
CA SER A 64 18.11 23.35 -3.19
C SER A 64 16.82 23.00 -3.92
N ALA A 65 16.92 22.42 -5.12
CA ALA A 65 15.76 21.99 -5.88
C ALA A 65 15.06 20.80 -5.20
N PHE A 66 15.82 19.85 -4.67
CA PHE A 66 15.27 18.72 -3.93
C PHE A 66 14.54 19.16 -2.65
N GLU A 67 15.12 20.08 -1.87
CA GLU A 67 14.46 20.63 -0.68
C GLU A 67 13.19 21.44 -1.02
N PHE A 68 13.20 22.19 -2.12
CA PHE A 68 11.99 22.82 -2.63
C PHE A 68 10.92 21.78 -2.99
N LEU A 69 11.31 20.74 -3.72
CA LEU A 69 10.39 19.68 -4.15
C LEU A 69 9.77 18.94 -2.97
N LYS A 70 10.50 18.71 -1.87
CA LYS A 70 9.91 18.16 -0.62
C LYS A 70 8.76 19.00 -0.06
N GLY A 71 8.80 20.31 -0.26
CA GLY A 71 7.74 21.22 0.19
C GLY A 71 6.46 21.14 -0.64
N ILE A 72 6.56 20.68 -1.89
CA ILE A 72 5.44 20.68 -2.86
C ILE A 72 4.98 19.27 -3.24
N ILE A 73 5.82 18.26 -3.04
CA ILE A 73 5.57 16.86 -3.38
C ILE A 73 5.97 16.00 -2.18
N PRO A 74 5.08 15.10 -1.70
CA PRO A 74 5.36 14.24 -0.57
C PRO A 74 6.20 13.05 -1.01
N PHE A 75 7.51 13.26 -1.22
CA PHE A 75 8.43 12.15 -1.48
C PHE A 75 8.34 11.13 -0.33
N GLY A 76 7.91 9.92 -0.66
CA GLY A 76 7.98 8.80 0.27
C GLY A 76 9.40 8.26 0.27
N ALA A 77 9.94 7.87 1.42
CA ALA A 77 10.97 6.83 1.37
C ALA A 77 10.32 5.57 0.79
N VAL A 78 11.04 4.76 0.02
CA VAL A 78 10.64 3.37 -0.17
C VAL A 78 10.76 2.74 1.22
N GLU A 79 9.69 2.82 1.99
CA GLU A 79 9.61 2.12 3.26
C GLU A 79 9.68 0.63 2.93
N GLU A 80 10.51 -0.08 3.71
CA GLU A 80 10.37 -1.52 3.89
C GLU A 80 8.87 -1.84 4.03
N LEU A 81 8.41 -2.92 3.39
CA LEU A 81 7.02 -3.37 3.46
C LEU A 81 6.48 -3.13 4.87
N TYR A 82 5.45 -2.28 5.00
CA TYR A 82 4.91 -1.88 6.30
C TYR A 82 4.58 -3.10 7.18
N PHE A 83 4.13 -4.17 6.51
CA PHE A 83 3.91 -5.48 7.09
C PHE A 83 5.13 -6.38 6.92
N GLU A 84 5.54 -7.01 8.02
CA GLU A 84 6.66 -7.95 8.11
C GLU A 84 6.35 -9.27 7.38
N LYS A 85 5.07 -9.67 7.34
CA LYS A 85 4.60 -10.86 6.63
C LYS A 85 3.13 -10.78 6.24
N THR A 86 2.77 -11.59 5.25
CA THR A 86 1.39 -11.84 4.84
C THR A 86 0.95 -13.20 5.36
N VAL A 87 -0.20 -13.26 6.03
CA VAL A 87 -0.81 -14.51 6.51
C VAL A 87 -2.12 -14.75 5.77
N VAL A 88 -2.16 -15.79 4.95
CA VAL A 88 -3.36 -16.18 4.20
C VAL A 88 -4.04 -17.33 4.93
N VAL A 89 -5.26 -17.11 5.38
CA VAL A 89 -6.07 -18.10 6.09
C VAL A 89 -7.13 -18.62 5.13
N HIS A 90 -7.09 -19.90 4.78
CA HIS A 90 -8.07 -20.50 3.88
C HIS A 90 -8.46 -21.92 4.28
N SER A 91 -9.66 -22.34 3.87
CA SER A 91 -10.19 -23.69 4.08
C SER A 91 -10.15 -24.56 2.81
N LEU A 92 -9.34 -24.18 1.81
CA LEU A 92 -9.24 -24.92 0.54
C LEU A 92 -8.61 -26.31 0.74
N GLY A 93 -9.35 -27.36 0.38
CA GLY A 93 -8.84 -28.74 0.38
C GLY A 93 -7.79 -29.02 -0.70
N ARG A 94 -7.66 -28.14 -1.72
CA ARG A 94 -6.60 -28.21 -2.75
C ARG A 94 -5.47 -27.22 -2.41
N LYS A 95 -4.71 -27.54 -1.37
CA LYS A 95 -3.63 -26.69 -0.83
C LYS A 95 -2.57 -26.31 -1.88
N GLY A 96 -2.11 -27.27 -2.70
CA GLY A 96 -0.98 -27.05 -3.62
C GLY A 96 -1.20 -25.92 -4.64
N PHE A 97 -2.16 -26.07 -5.56
CA PHE A 97 -2.30 -25.13 -6.67
C PHE A 97 -2.55 -23.67 -6.24
N PHE A 98 -3.36 -23.47 -5.19
CA PHE A 98 -3.67 -22.12 -4.72
C PHE A 98 -2.47 -21.47 -4.03
N GLU A 99 -1.80 -22.20 -3.14
CA GLU A 99 -0.63 -21.68 -2.43
C GLU A 99 0.54 -21.41 -3.39
N ASP A 100 0.73 -22.28 -4.39
CA ASP A 100 1.79 -22.16 -5.39
C ASP A 100 1.63 -20.89 -6.24
N VAL A 101 0.40 -20.56 -6.68
CA VAL A 101 0.13 -19.32 -7.41
C VAL A 101 0.47 -18.10 -6.56
N PHE A 102 0.07 -18.08 -5.30
CA PHE A 102 0.39 -16.96 -4.40
C PHE A 102 1.90 -16.84 -4.13
N ARG A 103 2.62 -17.95 -4.04
CA ARG A 103 4.09 -17.95 -3.86
C ARG A 103 4.84 -17.49 -5.11
N GLN A 104 4.29 -17.70 -6.30
CA GLN A 104 4.86 -17.21 -7.56
C GLN A 104 4.68 -15.70 -7.71
N GLU A 105 3.52 -15.18 -7.34
CA GLU A 105 3.17 -13.76 -7.51
C GLU A 105 3.67 -12.87 -6.35
N PHE A 106 3.94 -13.44 -5.18
CA PHE A 106 4.33 -12.68 -3.98
C PHE A 106 5.78 -12.96 -3.57
N SER A 107 6.62 -11.92 -3.59
CA SER A 107 8.04 -12.00 -3.23
C SER A 107 8.35 -11.80 -1.74
N GLY A 108 7.34 -11.48 -0.92
CA GLY A 108 7.49 -11.25 0.53
C GLY A 108 7.31 -12.49 1.40
N ALA A 109 7.50 -12.33 2.71
CA ALA A 109 7.26 -13.41 3.67
C ALA A 109 5.78 -13.80 3.69
N LEU A 110 5.48 -15.03 3.28
CA LEU A 110 4.13 -15.53 3.09
C LEU A 110 3.89 -16.82 3.90
N GLU A 111 2.85 -16.81 4.72
CA GLU A 111 2.44 -17.93 5.56
C GLU A 111 1.00 -18.32 5.25
N PHE A 112 0.74 -19.62 5.08
CA PHE A 112 -0.60 -20.16 4.90
C PHE A 112 -1.06 -20.87 6.15
N LYS A 113 -2.32 -20.65 6.52
CA LYS A 113 -2.96 -21.27 7.69
C LYS A 113 -4.36 -21.74 7.33
N GLU A 114 -4.81 -22.76 8.05
CA GLU A 114 -6.23 -23.11 8.10
C GLU A 114 -6.95 -22.29 9.17
N PHE A 115 -8.28 -22.29 9.12
CA PHE A 115 -9.10 -21.66 10.18
C PHE A 115 -8.98 -22.46 11.48
N SER A 116 -8.03 -22.08 12.33
CA SER A 116 -7.84 -22.60 13.69
C SER A 116 -7.53 -21.48 14.69
N SER A 117 -7.49 -21.81 15.98
CA SER A 117 -7.05 -20.87 17.02
C SER A 117 -5.59 -20.41 16.84
N ASP A 118 -4.78 -21.19 16.13
CA ASP A 118 -3.33 -20.95 16.00
C ASP A 118 -3.03 -19.74 15.12
N VAL A 119 -3.99 -19.30 14.31
CA VAL A 119 -3.89 -18.08 13.48
C VAL A 119 -3.69 -16.83 14.35
N VAL A 120 -4.35 -16.77 15.50
CA VAL A 120 -4.25 -15.60 16.40
C VAL A 120 -2.85 -15.53 17.02
N GLU A 121 -2.29 -16.67 17.40
CA GLU A 121 -0.93 -16.74 17.92
C GLU A 121 0.12 -16.42 16.85
N SER A 122 -0.09 -16.85 15.61
CA SER A 122 0.88 -16.61 14.53
C SER A 122 1.03 -15.13 14.14
N VAL A 123 0.07 -14.28 14.48
CA VAL A 123 0.11 -12.83 14.19
C VAL A 123 0.34 -11.97 15.43
N ARG A 124 0.40 -12.59 16.62
CA ARG A 124 0.46 -11.90 17.91
C ARG A 124 1.70 -11.00 17.97
N GLY A 125 1.47 -9.72 18.25
CA GLY A 125 2.54 -8.72 18.44
C GLY A 125 3.32 -8.31 17.18
N GLY A 126 3.10 -8.94 16.02
CA GLY A 126 3.78 -8.59 14.76
C GLY A 126 2.98 -7.62 13.88
N ARG A 127 3.58 -7.12 12.81
CA ARG A 127 2.88 -6.33 11.77
C ARG A 127 2.55 -7.23 10.58
N CYS A 128 1.35 -7.78 10.55
CA CYS A 128 0.92 -8.73 9.54
C CYS A 128 -0.13 -8.13 8.60
N PHE A 129 -0.09 -8.54 7.34
CA PHE A 129 -1.24 -8.43 6.45
C PHE A 129 -2.00 -9.75 6.44
N VAL A 130 -3.18 -9.79 7.04
CA VAL A 130 -3.97 -11.03 7.18
C VAL A 130 -5.09 -11.06 6.15
N VAL A 131 -5.15 -12.12 5.36
CA VAL A 131 -6.20 -12.32 4.34
C VAL A 131 -7.02 -13.56 4.71
N LEU A 132 -8.29 -13.38 5.04
CA LEU A 132 -9.22 -14.46 5.36
C LEU A 132 -10.00 -14.84 4.10
N ILE A 133 -9.76 -16.03 3.55
CA ILE A 133 -10.43 -16.54 2.34
C ILE A 133 -11.45 -17.59 2.76
N CYS A 134 -12.71 -17.16 2.85
CA CYS A 134 -13.82 -17.95 3.38
C CYS A 134 -14.68 -18.46 2.23
N TYR A 135 -14.74 -19.76 1.98
CA TYR A 135 -15.65 -20.33 0.97
C TYR A 135 -17.09 -20.49 1.50
N GLY A 136 -17.24 -20.73 2.81
CA GLY A 136 -18.51 -20.65 3.52
C GLY A 136 -18.48 -19.46 4.46
N TYR A 137 -19.27 -18.42 4.18
CA TYR A 137 -19.30 -17.22 5.01
C TYR A 137 -20.15 -17.46 6.27
N GLU A 138 -19.52 -17.89 7.36
CA GLU A 138 -20.15 -17.94 8.69
C GLU A 138 -19.81 -16.67 9.45
N TYR A 139 -20.77 -15.74 9.44
CA TYR A 139 -20.59 -14.38 9.93
C TYR A 139 -20.06 -14.31 11.37
N ASN A 140 -20.57 -15.15 12.27
CA ASN A 140 -20.22 -15.04 13.69
C ASN A 140 -18.78 -15.49 13.96
N SER A 141 -18.35 -16.58 13.33
CA SER A 141 -16.98 -17.09 13.41
C SER A 141 -15.99 -16.11 12.81
N ILE A 142 -16.28 -15.57 11.62
CA ILE A 142 -15.42 -14.57 10.97
C ILE A 142 -15.35 -13.30 11.81
N LYS A 143 -16.48 -12.83 12.34
CA LYS A 143 -16.54 -11.67 13.23
C LYS A 143 -15.70 -11.86 14.47
N LYS A 144 -15.84 -13.01 15.14
CA LYS A 144 -15.06 -13.35 16.33
C LYS A 144 -13.57 -13.37 16.01
N LEU A 145 -13.18 -14.11 14.97
CA LEU A 145 -11.78 -14.20 14.53
C LEU A 145 -11.20 -12.84 14.17
N HIS A 146 -11.93 -12.00 13.44
CA HIS A 146 -11.51 -10.64 13.11
C HIS A 146 -11.20 -9.82 14.37
N PHE A 147 -12.08 -9.84 15.38
CA PHE A 147 -11.83 -9.11 16.63
C PHE A 147 -10.68 -9.70 17.44
N ASP A 148 -10.51 -11.01 17.43
CA ASP A 148 -9.41 -11.67 18.14
C ASP A 148 -8.06 -11.33 17.48
N LEU A 149 -7.99 -11.33 16.15
CA LEU A 149 -6.81 -10.88 15.38
C LEU A 149 -6.50 -9.40 15.62
N ALA A 150 -7.53 -8.54 15.58
CA ALA A 150 -7.35 -7.11 15.81
C ALA A 150 -6.86 -6.79 17.23
N LYS A 151 -7.26 -7.59 18.23
CA LYS A 151 -6.75 -7.48 19.61
C LYS A 151 -5.33 -7.99 19.75
N ALA A 152 -5.02 -9.13 19.13
CA ALA A 152 -3.69 -9.75 19.23
C ALA A 152 -2.63 -8.98 18.44
N SER A 153 -3.03 -8.26 17.40
CA SER A 153 -2.13 -7.58 16.48
C SER A 153 -2.70 -6.22 16.01
N PRO A 154 -2.64 -5.19 16.85
CA PRO A 154 -3.26 -3.89 16.58
C PRO A 154 -2.59 -3.09 15.44
N GLN A 155 -1.38 -3.46 15.04
CA GLN A 155 -0.66 -2.83 13.93
C GLN A 155 -0.85 -3.57 12.59
N SER A 156 -1.62 -4.67 12.59
CA SER A 156 -1.92 -5.43 11.39
C SER A 156 -3.09 -4.86 10.60
N ALA A 157 -3.24 -5.32 9.37
CA ALA A 157 -4.45 -5.11 8.59
C ALA A 157 -5.10 -6.45 8.25
N ILE A 158 -6.44 -6.49 8.30
CA ILE A 158 -7.22 -7.69 8.03
C ILE A 158 -8.10 -7.45 6.81
N SER A 159 -8.00 -8.32 5.82
CA SER A 159 -8.87 -8.40 4.65
C SER A 159 -9.70 -9.68 4.72
N VAL A 160 -10.96 -9.59 4.31
CA VAL A 160 -11.87 -10.75 4.27
C VAL A 160 -12.42 -10.90 2.86
N CYS A 161 -12.25 -12.08 2.31
CA CYS A 161 -12.64 -12.47 0.95
C CYS A 161 -13.58 -13.66 1.02
N TRP A 162 -14.68 -13.61 0.27
CA TRP A 162 -15.61 -14.73 0.15
C TRP A 162 -16.26 -14.77 -1.22
N PRO A 163 -16.62 -15.97 -1.73
CA PRO A 163 -17.39 -16.08 -2.95
C PRO A 163 -18.83 -15.65 -2.69
N MET A 164 -19.40 -14.86 -3.61
CA MET A 164 -20.81 -14.52 -3.64
C MET A 164 -21.34 -14.86 -5.04
N GLY A 165 -21.96 -16.04 -5.16
CA GLY A 165 -22.38 -16.58 -6.45
C GLY A 165 -21.18 -16.95 -7.32
N GLY A 166 -21.15 -16.44 -8.56
CA GLY A 166 -20.06 -16.66 -9.53
C GLY A 166 -18.84 -15.73 -9.38
N PHE A 167 -18.84 -14.84 -8.38
CA PHE A 167 -17.79 -13.84 -8.19
C PHE A 167 -17.10 -14.01 -6.82
N PHE A 168 -15.82 -13.64 -6.73
CA PHE A 168 -15.12 -13.45 -5.46
C PHE A 168 -15.22 -11.98 -5.05
N LEU A 169 -15.80 -11.72 -3.88
CA LEU A 169 -15.79 -10.39 -3.29
C LEU A 169 -14.53 -10.22 -2.43
N TYR A 170 -13.79 -9.16 -2.73
CA TYR A 170 -12.65 -8.71 -1.94
C TYR A 170 -13.08 -7.45 -1.17
N ARG A 171 -13.05 -7.46 0.16
CA ARG A 171 -13.25 -6.21 0.93
C ARG A 171 -11.91 -5.58 1.27
N THR A 172 -11.85 -4.26 1.13
CA THR A 172 -10.68 -3.43 1.45
C THR A 172 -10.13 -3.75 2.84
N ALA A 173 -8.80 -3.85 2.94
CA ALA A 173 -8.09 -4.12 4.17
C ALA A 173 -8.46 -3.12 5.28
N ILE A 174 -8.82 -3.63 6.45
CA ILE A 174 -9.11 -2.84 7.63
C ILE A 174 -7.86 -2.80 8.51
N TYR A 175 -7.28 -1.62 8.67
CA TYR A 175 -6.19 -1.40 9.59
C TYR A 175 -6.71 -1.49 11.03
N CYS A 176 -6.13 -2.37 11.84
CA CYS A 176 -6.56 -2.57 13.23
C CYS A 176 -6.32 -1.32 14.10
N ARG A 177 -5.37 -0.46 13.70
CA ARG A 177 -4.97 0.77 14.41
C ARG A 177 -5.98 1.90 14.30
N ASN A 178 -6.64 2.03 13.14
CA ASN A 178 -7.63 3.06 12.89
C ASN A 178 -9.00 2.39 12.86
N ARG A 179 -9.80 2.57 13.92
CA ARG A 179 -11.21 2.14 14.05
C ARG A 179 -12.09 2.75 12.95
N LYS A 180 -11.80 2.50 11.68
CA LYS A 180 -12.65 2.77 10.54
C LYS A 180 -13.94 1.94 10.72
N PRO A 181 -15.09 2.43 10.21
CA PRO A 181 -16.37 1.77 10.40
C PRO A 181 -16.27 0.29 10.01
N LEU A 182 -16.70 -0.55 10.95
CA LEU A 182 -16.64 -2.00 10.86
C LEU A 182 -17.44 -2.52 9.65
N PRO A 183 -17.04 -3.66 9.06
CA PRO A 183 -17.66 -4.23 7.85
C PRO A 183 -19.07 -4.80 8.10
N PHE A 184 -19.54 -4.72 9.34
CA PHE A 184 -20.81 -5.29 9.83
C PHE A 184 -22.01 -4.35 9.70
N LEU A 185 -21.84 -3.19 9.06
CA LEU A 185 -22.85 -2.12 8.97
C LEU A 185 -23.62 -2.08 7.65
N HIS A 186 -23.32 -2.94 6.68
CA HIS A 186 -24.13 -3.09 5.47
C HIS A 186 -24.95 -4.38 5.57
N ARG A 187 -26.15 -4.26 6.14
CA ARG A 187 -27.28 -5.15 5.84
C ARG A 187 -27.97 -4.67 4.58
#